data_AF-A0A937WR46-F1
#
_entry.id   AF-A0A937WR46-F1
#
_cell.length_a   1.000
_cell.length_b   1.000
_cell.length_c   1.000
_cell.angle_alpha   90.00
_cell.angle_beta   90.00
_cell.angle_gamma   90.00
#
_symmetry.space_group_name_H-M   'P 1'
#
loop_
_entity.id
_entity.type
_entity.pdbx_description
1 polymer ?
#
loop_
_entity_poly.entity_id
_entity_poly.type
_entity_poly.pdbx_seq_one_letter_code
_entity_poly.pdbx_strand_id
1 'polypeptide(L)'
;MTDRLTDEQIERYSRQIILPEVGGQGQEKLLKARILIVGAGGLGSPSALYLASAGVGNLGIVDSDKVELNNLQRQILHSTDSVGVKKVNSAKQRINHLNPDVRVDTYNIRLSSENIIDMIKD
;
A
#
# COMPACT_ATOMS: atom_id res chain seq x y z
N MET A 1 -17.17 0.47 16.94
CA MET A 1 -16.84 -0.09 15.61
C MET A 1 -16.72 -1.58 15.79
N THR A 2 -17.33 -2.37 14.93
CA THR A 2 -17.37 -3.83 15.08
C THR A 2 -15.97 -4.41 14.95
N ASP A 3 -15.42 -4.92 16.06
CA ASP A 3 -14.16 -5.65 16.16
C ASP A 3 -14.25 -7.06 15.51
N ARG A 4 -14.87 -7.16 14.34
CA ARG A 4 -15.01 -8.42 13.60
C ARG A 4 -14.84 -8.20 12.12
N LEU A 5 -14.07 -9.08 11.50
CA LEU A 5 -13.93 -9.22 10.06
C LEU A 5 -15.30 -9.44 9.41
N THR A 6 -15.52 -8.83 8.25
CA THR A 6 -16.69 -9.15 7.41
C THR A 6 -16.52 -10.50 6.72
N ASP A 7 -17.60 -11.10 6.21
CA ASP A 7 -17.53 -12.37 5.49
C ASP A 7 -16.61 -12.28 4.26
N GLU A 8 -16.65 -11.17 3.51
CA GLU A 8 -15.76 -10.91 2.37
C GLU A 8 -14.28 -10.83 2.80
N GLN A 9 -14.00 -10.22 3.95
CA GLN A 9 -12.65 -10.15 4.51
C GLN A 9 -12.18 -11.53 4.98
N ILE A 10 -13.06 -12.32 5.61
CA ILE A 10 -12.76 -13.70 6.00
C ILE A 10 -12.42 -14.53 4.76
N GLU A 11 -13.19 -14.42 3.68
CA GLU A 11 -12.92 -15.12 2.42
C GLU A 11 -11.55 -14.71 1.84
N ARG A 12 -11.31 -13.40 1.69
CA ARG A 12 -10.06 -12.84 1.12
C ARG A 12 -8.82 -13.24 1.92
N TYR A 13 -8.88 -13.14 3.26
CA TYR A 13 -7.73 -13.36 4.14
C TYR A 13 -7.68 -14.78 4.73
N SER A 14 -8.58 -15.68 4.34
CA SER A 14 -8.70 -17.05 4.87
C SER A 14 -7.37 -17.80 4.98
N ARG A 15 -6.53 -17.72 3.94
CA ARG A 15 -5.20 -18.36 3.89
C ARG A 15 -4.14 -17.72 4.79
N GLN A 16 -4.35 -16.47 5.21
CA GLN A 16 -3.49 -15.76 6.15
C GLN A 16 -3.96 -16.04 7.58
N ILE A 17 -5.28 -16.02 7.80
CA ILE A 17 -5.93 -16.27 9.10
C ILE A 17 -5.64 -17.69 9.63
N ILE A 18 -5.52 -18.69 8.75
CA ILE A 18 -5.21 -20.07 9.18
C ILE A 18 -3.80 -20.23 9.78
N LEU A 19 -2.89 -19.29 9.52
CA LEU A 19 -1.55 -19.31 10.10
C LEU A 19 -1.63 -19.04 11.61
N PRO A 20 -1.10 -19.93 12.47
CA PRO A 20 -1.18 -19.77 13.93
C PRO A 20 -0.60 -18.43 14.44
N GLU A 21 0.41 -17.91 13.76
CA GLU A 21 1.08 -16.65 14.11
C GLU A 21 0.27 -15.41 13.73
N VAL A 22 -0.72 -15.54 12.84
CA VAL A 22 -1.58 -14.44 12.38
C VAL A 22 -2.95 -14.56 13.06
N GLY A 23 -3.73 -15.60 12.75
CA GLY A 23 -5.10 -15.74 13.25
C GLY A 23 -6.02 -14.58 12.85
N GLY A 24 -7.28 -14.64 13.29
CA GLY A 24 -8.23 -13.54 13.07
C GLY A 24 -7.78 -12.24 13.73
N GLN A 25 -7.22 -12.32 14.94
CA GLN A 25 -6.74 -11.16 15.67
C GLN A 25 -5.55 -10.46 14.99
N GLY A 26 -4.63 -11.22 14.39
CA GLY A 26 -3.53 -10.65 13.61
C GLY A 26 -4.04 -9.96 12.34
N GLN A 27 -5.02 -10.56 11.66
CA GLN A 27 -5.64 -9.93 10.50
C GLN A 27 -6.37 -8.63 10.85
N GLU A 28 -7.10 -8.60 11.96
CA GLU A 28 -7.73 -7.37 12.46
C GLU A 28 -6.70 -6.28 12.79
N LYS A 29 -5.54 -6.67 13.36
CA LYS A 29 -4.43 -5.74 13.59
C LYS A 29 -3.86 -5.17 12.30
N LEU A 30 -3.69 -5.99 11.26
CA LEU A 30 -3.24 -5.54 9.94
C LEU A 30 -4.25 -4.55 9.32
N LEU A 31 -5.54 -4.87 9.36
CA LEU A 31 -6.59 -3.97 8.84
C LEU A 31 -6.66 -2.63 9.58
N LYS A 32 -6.25 -2.58 10.86
CA LYS A 32 -6.16 -1.33 11.65
C LYS A 32 -4.81 -0.62 11.50
N ALA A 33 -3.81 -1.25 10.88
CA ALA A 33 -2.46 -0.72 10.79
C ALA A 33 -2.35 0.41 9.77
N ARG A 34 -1.49 1.39 10.08
CA ARG A 34 -1.13 2.52 9.23
C ARG A 34 0.36 2.45 8.91
N ILE A 35 0.71 2.41 7.63
CA ILE A 35 2.10 2.34 7.16
C ILE A 35 2.35 3.43 6.12
N LEU A 36 3.45 4.16 6.28
CA LEU A 36 3.95 5.12 5.30
C LEU A 36 5.08 4.49 4.48
N ILE A 37 4.94 4.47 3.16
CA ILE A 37 5.94 4.00 2.20
C ILE A 37 6.57 5.22 1.53
N VAL A 38 7.87 5.43 1.78
CA VAL A 38 8.63 6.51 1.17
C VAL A 38 9.33 5.99 -0.08
N GLY A 39 8.86 6.46 -1.23
CA GLY A 39 9.27 6.04 -2.57
C GLY A 39 8.40 4.90 -3.10
N ALA A 40 7.81 5.09 -4.27
CA ALA A 40 7.06 4.09 -5.04
C ALA A 40 7.92 3.46 -6.15
N GLY A 41 9.24 3.45 -5.97
CA GLY A 41 10.23 2.92 -6.92
C GLY A 41 10.42 1.40 -6.82
N GLY A 42 11.63 0.93 -7.12
CA GLY A 42 11.91 -0.52 -7.21
C GLY A 42 11.76 -1.28 -5.90
N LEU A 43 12.00 -0.63 -4.75
CA LEU A 43 11.80 -1.22 -3.43
C LEU A 43 10.36 -1.02 -2.93
N GLY A 44 9.82 0.19 -3.08
CA GLY A 44 8.45 0.50 -2.66
C GLY A 44 7.40 -0.29 -3.43
N SER A 45 7.67 -0.65 -4.69
CA SER A 45 6.76 -1.44 -5.52
C SER A 45 6.38 -2.79 -4.89
N PRO A 46 7.32 -3.72 -4.65
CA PRO A 46 6.99 -4.99 -4.01
C PRO A 46 6.47 -4.80 -2.59
N SER A 47 7.05 -3.88 -1.80
CA SER A 47 6.58 -3.63 -0.43
C SER A 47 5.10 -3.23 -0.40
N ALA A 48 4.68 -2.27 -1.24
CA ALA A 48 3.29 -1.81 -1.29
C ALA A 48 2.33 -2.93 -1.71
N LEU A 49 2.71 -3.74 -2.71
CA LEU A 49 1.88 -4.85 -3.18
C LEU A 49 1.69 -5.93 -2.11
N TYR A 50 2.74 -6.31 -1.38
CA TYR A 50 2.64 -7.32 -0.33
C TYR A 50 1.90 -6.80 0.90
N LEU A 51 2.14 -5.55 1.32
CA LEU A 51 1.41 -4.95 2.44
C LEU A 51 -0.09 -4.81 2.12
N ALA A 52 -0.42 -4.38 0.90
CA ALA A 52 -1.81 -4.34 0.45
C ALA A 52 -2.44 -5.74 0.39
N SER A 53 -1.73 -6.73 -0.15
CA SER A 53 -2.21 -8.13 -0.22
C SER A 53 -2.42 -8.75 1.16
N ALA A 54 -1.58 -8.38 2.13
CA ALA A 54 -1.70 -8.79 3.53
C ALA A 54 -2.87 -8.11 4.27
N GLY A 55 -3.53 -7.13 3.65
CA GLY A 55 -4.65 -6.41 4.24
C GLY A 55 -4.22 -5.34 5.25
N VAL A 56 -3.05 -4.70 5.07
CA VAL A 56 -2.76 -3.46 5.80
C VAL A 56 -3.76 -2.40 5.39
N GLY A 57 -4.61 -1.96 6.33
CA GLY A 57 -5.80 -1.16 5.99
C GLY A 57 -5.49 0.26 5.53
N ASN A 58 -4.36 0.83 5.92
CA ASN A 58 -3.98 2.20 5.56
C ASN A 58 -2.54 2.26 5.06
N LEU A 59 -2.38 2.62 3.78
CA LEU A 59 -1.09 2.87 3.16
C LEU A 59 -0.96 4.33 2.73
N GLY A 60 0.02 5.03 3.30
CA GLY A 60 0.48 6.31 2.78
C GLY A 60 1.60 6.09 1.77
N ILE A 61 1.52 6.68 0.57
CA ILE A 61 2.57 6.57 -0.46
C ILE A 61 3.15 7.96 -0.74
N VAL A 62 4.45 8.13 -0.50
CA VAL A 62 5.19 9.39 -0.77
C VAL A 62 6.10 9.19 -1.97
N ASP A 63 5.89 9.93 -3.05
CA ASP A 63 6.81 9.96 -4.20
C ASP A 63 6.55 11.23 -5.03
N SER A 64 7.59 11.87 -5.55
CA SER A 64 7.47 13.09 -6.37
C SER A 64 7.46 12.83 -7.87
N ASP A 65 7.80 11.63 -8.30
CA ASP A 65 8.11 11.33 -9.69
C ASP A 65 6.89 10.89 -10.49
N LYS A 66 7.10 10.78 -11.80
CA LYS A 66 6.19 10.11 -12.73
C LYS A 66 6.72 8.74 -13.11
N VAL A 67 5.84 7.88 -13.61
CA VAL A 67 6.21 6.58 -14.17
C VAL A 67 6.96 6.80 -15.49
N GLU A 68 8.08 6.11 -15.65
CA GLU A 68 8.91 6.12 -16.86
C GLU A 68 9.12 4.69 -17.36
N LEU A 69 9.16 4.52 -18.69
CA LEU A 69 9.24 3.22 -19.34
C LEU A 69 10.50 2.42 -18.93
N ASN A 70 11.66 3.09 -18.84
CA ASN A 70 12.95 2.48 -18.46
C ASN A 70 12.97 1.96 -17.01
N ASN A 71 11.99 2.35 -16.19
CA ASN A 71 11.89 1.96 -14.79
C ASN A 71 10.99 0.74 -14.56
N LEU A 72 10.17 0.34 -15.56
CA LEU A 72 9.20 -0.74 -15.42
C LEU A 72 9.82 -2.13 -15.23
N GLN A 73 11.10 -2.33 -15.59
CA GLN A 73 11.81 -3.60 -15.34
C GLN A 73 11.91 -3.97 -13.85
N ARG A 74 11.80 -2.99 -12.94
CA ARG A 74 11.88 -3.19 -11.48
C ARG A 74 10.74 -2.56 -10.69
N GLN A 75 9.95 -1.66 -11.29
CA GLN A 75 8.85 -0.96 -10.61
C GLN A 75 7.51 -1.63 -10.90
N ILE A 76 7.35 -2.86 -10.40
CA ILE A 76 6.21 -3.76 -10.70
C ILE A 76 4.84 -3.27 -10.18
N LEU A 77 4.83 -2.19 -9.39
CA LEU A 77 3.60 -1.50 -8.98
C LEU A 77 2.99 -0.69 -10.13
N HIS A 78 3.77 -0.40 -11.17
CA HIS A 78 3.38 0.39 -12.33
C HIS A 78 3.30 -0.47 -13.60
N SER A 79 2.60 0.06 -14.60
CA SER A 79 2.41 -0.58 -15.90
C SER A 79 2.74 0.37 -17.05
N THR A 80 2.90 -0.17 -18.26
CA THR A 80 3.11 0.61 -19.48
C THR A 80 2.03 1.67 -19.70
N ASP A 81 0.77 1.33 -19.40
CA ASP A 81 -0.37 2.26 -19.54
C ASP A 81 -0.31 3.44 -18.55
N SER A 82 0.52 3.35 -17.51
CA SER A 82 0.68 4.41 -16.52
C SER A 82 1.89 5.32 -16.77
N VAL A 83 2.63 5.15 -17.87
CA VAL A 83 3.77 6.02 -18.22
C VAL A 83 3.31 7.49 -18.30
N GLY A 84 4.04 8.38 -17.64
CA GLY A 84 3.71 9.80 -17.51
C GLY A 84 2.73 10.15 -16.38
N VAL A 85 2.07 9.15 -15.76
CA VAL A 85 1.24 9.35 -14.56
C VAL A 85 2.14 9.51 -13.33
N LYS A 86 1.73 10.33 -12.37
CA LYS A 86 2.41 10.43 -11.06
C LYS A 86 2.48 9.05 -10.41
N LYS A 87 3.65 8.66 -9.89
CA LYS A 87 3.83 7.32 -9.30
C LYS A 87 2.83 7.05 -8.18
N VAL A 88 2.59 8.04 -7.31
CA VAL A 88 1.61 7.91 -6.22
C VAL A 88 0.18 7.61 -6.70
N ASN A 89 -0.23 8.15 -7.86
CA ASN A 89 -1.55 7.91 -8.43
C ASN A 89 -1.64 6.52 -9.08
N SER A 90 -0.62 6.13 -9.84
CA SER A 90 -0.51 4.77 -10.41
C SER A 90 -0.50 3.71 -9.30
N ALA A 91 0.26 3.95 -8.23
CA ALA A 91 0.30 3.10 -7.04
C ALA A 91 -1.07 2.94 -6.40
N LYS A 92 -1.78 4.05 -6.10
CA LYS A 92 -3.12 4.02 -5.51
C LYS A 92 -4.11 3.22 -6.36
N GLN A 93 -4.13 3.45 -7.67
CA GLN A 93 -5.01 2.72 -8.57
C GLN A 93 -4.70 1.22 -8.55
N ARG A 94 -3.42 0.85 -8.63
CA ARG A 94 -3.00 -0.57 -8.63
C ARG A 94 -3.33 -1.27 -7.31
N ILE A 95 -3.08 -0.62 -6.18
CA ILE A 95 -3.37 -1.15 -4.84
C ILE A 95 -4.87 -1.35 -4.65
N ASN A 96 -5.69 -0.35 -4.99
CA ASN A 96 -7.14 -0.46 -4.82
C ASN A 96 -7.76 -1.54 -5.73
N HIS A 97 -7.21 -1.75 -6.94
CA HIS A 97 -7.62 -2.87 -7.79
C HIS A 97 -7.20 -4.24 -7.22
N LEU A 98 -6.08 -4.32 -6.52
CA LEU A 98 -5.60 -5.55 -5.89
C LEU A 98 -6.42 -5.87 -4.63
N ASN A 99 -6.63 -4.87 -3.77
CA ASN A 99 -7.34 -5.01 -2.52
C ASN A 99 -8.17 -3.74 -2.20
N PRO A 100 -9.49 -3.77 -2.40
CA PRO A 100 -10.36 -2.61 -2.15
C PRO A 100 -10.53 -2.27 -0.66
N ASP A 101 -10.15 -3.16 0.26
CA ASP A 101 -10.16 -2.87 1.70
C ASP A 101 -9.08 -1.85 2.10
N VAL A 102 -8.06 -1.66 1.26
CA VAL A 102 -6.90 -0.82 1.57
C VAL A 102 -7.21 0.63 1.21
N ARG A 103 -7.21 1.50 2.21
CA ARG A 103 -7.21 2.95 1.99
C ARG A 103 -5.81 3.41 1.63
N VAL A 104 -5.68 4.05 0.47
CA VAL A 104 -4.42 4.65 0.02
C VAL A 104 -4.49 6.17 0.03
N ASP A 105 -3.61 6.79 0.82
CA ASP A 105 -3.38 8.23 0.87
C ASP A 105 -2.10 8.57 0.10
N THR A 106 -2.17 9.55 -0.80
CA THR A 106 -1.09 9.85 -1.76
C THR A 106 -0.44 11.20 -1.46
N TYR A 107 0.88 11.21 -1.34
CA TYR A 107 1.68 12.40 -1.08
C TYR A 107 2.64 12.64 -2.23
N ASN A 108 2.21 13.44 -3.22
CA ASN A 108 3.02 13.80 -4.38
C ASN A 108 4.03 14.90 -4.05
N ILE A 109 4.97 14.61 -3.16
CA ILE A 109 5.98 15.54 -2.67
C ILE A 109 7.34 14.86 -2.63
N ARG A 110 8.40 15.67 -2.66
CA ARG A 110 9.74 15.19 -2.33
C ARG A 110 9.92 15.28 -0.82
N LEU A 111 10.25 14.16 -0.20
CA LEU A 111 10.55 14.11 1.22
C LEU A 111 11.88 14.84 1.49
N SER A 112 11.91 15.68 2.52
CA SER A 112 13.11 16.38 3.00
C SER A 112 13.13 16.41 4.53
N SER A 113 14.24 16.87 5.10
CA SER A 113 14.33 17.13 6.54
C SER A 113 13.31 18.16 7.03
N GLU A 114 12.79 19.01 6.15
CA GLU A 114 11.84 20.07 6.52
C GLU A 114 10.41 19.54 6.68
N ASN A 115 10.05 18.45 5.98
CA ASN A 115 8.67 17.94 5.96
C ASN A 115 8.50 16.54 6.58
N ILE A 116 9.59 15.80 6.82
CA ILE A 116 9.50 14.41 7.33
C ILE A 116 8.76 14.33 8.67
N ILE A 117 9.02 15.28 9.57
CA ILE A 117 8.41 15.27 10.92
C ILE A 117 6.90 15.42 10.84
N ASP A 118 6.38 16.22 9.91
CA ASP A 118 4.94 16.34 9.72
C ASP A 118 4.32 15.12 9.07
N MET A 119 5.10 14.37 8.27
CA MET A 119 4.62 13.18 7.56
C MET A 119 4.56 11.91 8.42
N ILE A 120 5.39 11.79 9.45
CA ILE A 120 5.41 10.62 10.33
C ILE A 120 4.68 10.84 11.67
N LYS A 121 4.03 12.00 11.86
CA LYS A 121 3.16 12.24 13.01
C LYS A 121 1.91 11.36 12.94
N ASP A 122 1.50 10.86 14.10
CA ASP A 122 0.40 9.89 14.30
C ASP A 122 -0.96 10.34 13.75
#